data_AF-D9PKL3-F1
#
_entry.id   AF-D9PKL3-F1
#
_cell.length_a   1.000
_cell.length_b   1.000
_cell.length_c   1.000
_cell.angle_alpha   90.00
_cell.angle_beta   90.00
_cell.angle_gamma   90.00
#
_symmetry.space_group_name_H-M   'P 1'
#
loop_
_entity.id
_entity.type
_entity.pdbx_description
1 polymer ?
#
loop_
_entity_poly.entity_id
_entity_poly.type
_entity_poly.pdbx_seq_one_letter_code
_entity_poly.pdbx_strand_id
1 'polypeptide(L)'
;MYESYYGFSGKPFNLTPDSDFFFASQKHEEALNRLLVSISERNGFAVITGEIGAGKTTVCRALLNKLDPTTKVALVLNTHLGKKEL
;
A
#
# COMPACT_ATOMS: atom_id res chain seq x y z
N MET A 1 23.94 -11.47 12.40
CA MET A 1 25.21 -11.01 13.02
C MET A 1 25.12 -9.55 13.43
N TYR A 2 24.76 -8.63 12.53
CA TYR A 2 24.45 -7.25 12.88
C TYR A 2 23.09 -7.07 13.59
N GLU A 3 22.05 -7.83 13.20
CA GLU A 3 20.73 -7.70 13.85
C GLU A 3 20.79 -8.05 15.33
N SER A 4 21.42 -9.18 15.67
CA SER A 4 21.56 -9.62 17.07
C SER A 4 22.46 -8.70 17.89
N TYR A 5 23.49 -8.08 17.27
CA TYR A 5 24.39 -7.16 17.95
C TYR A 5 23.73 -5.81 18.27
N TYR A 6 22.88 -5.30 17.37
CA TYR A 6 22.18 -4.01 17.54
C TYR A 6 20.72 -4.14 18.00
N GLY A 7 20.21 -5.34 18.19
CA GLY A 7 18.82 -5.59 18.61
C GLY A 7 17.78 -5.29 17.53
N PHE A 8 18.13 -5.40 16.25
CA PHE A 8 17.15 -5.22 15.17
C PHE A 8 16.25 -6.46 15.01
N SER A 9 14.97 -6.21 14.74
CA SER A 9 13.97 -7.25 14.45
C SER A 9 14.05 -7.81 13.03
N GLY A 10 14.86 -7.19 12.16
CA GLY A 10 15.07 -7.61 10.78
C GLY A 10 16.27 -6.90 10.16
N LYS A 11 16.56 -7.23 8.90
CA LYS A 11 17.70 -6.67 8.17
C LYS A 11 17.59 -5.15 8.08
N PRO A 12 18.55 -4.38 8.63
CA PRO A 12 18.56 -2.94 8.44
C PRO A 12 18.98 -2.61 6.99
N PHE A 13 18.40 -1.54 6.44
CA PHE A 13 18.77 -0.96 5.13
C PHE A 13 18.50 -1.86 3.90
N ASN A 14 17.29 -2.41 3.77
CA ASN A 14 16.88 -3.08 2.54
C ASN A 14 16.81 -2.10 1.34
N LEU A 15 17.22 -2.57 0.16
CA LEU A 15 17.21 -1.79 -1.09
C LEU A 15 15.80 -1.42 -1.57
N THR A 16 14.81 -2.24 -1.20
CA THR A 16 13.41 -2.03 -1.55
C THR A 16 12.62 -1.61 -0.32
N PRO A 17 11.72 -0.62 -0.43
CA PRO A 17 10.80 -0.27 0.65
C PRO A 17 10.01 -1.48 1.12
N ASP A 18 10.09 -1.77 2.41
CA ASP A 18 9.40 -2.88 3.05
C ASP A 18 8.06 -2.37 3.62
N SER A 19 6.95 -3.01 3.22
CA SER A 19 5.61 -2.61 3.64
C SER A 19 5.36 -2.85 5.12
N ASP A 20 6.12 -3.73 5.77
CA ASP A 20 5.97 -4.02 7.20
C ASP A 20 6.46 -2.86 8.07
N PHE A 21 7.29 -1.98 7.50
CA PHE A 21 7.77 -0.75 8.14
C PHE A 21 6.96 0.48 7.71
N PHE A 22 5.68 0.29 7.34
CA PHE A 22 4.81 1.40 6.97
C PHE A 22 4.62 2.37 8.14
N PHE A 23 5.10 3.60 7.98
CA PHE A 23 4.80 4.70 8.90
C PHE A 23 3.45 5.33 8.53
N ALA A 24 2.41 4.99 9.29
CA ALA A 24 1.07 5.55 9.12
C ALA A 24 1.01 6.98 9.68
N SER A 25 1.46 7.98 8.90
CA SER A 25 1.18 9.38 9.27
C SER A 25 -0.33 9.60 9.38
N GLN A 26 -0.76 10.61 10.13
CA GLN A 26 -2.19 10.91 10.31
C GLN A 26 -2.95 10.99 8.98
N LYS A 27 -2.37 11.62 7.96
CA LYS A 27 -2.97 11.73 6.63
C LYS A 27 -3.03 10.39 5.89
N HIS A 28 -2.01 9.55 6.06
CA HIS A 28 -2.00 8.21 5.46
C HIS A 28 -3.00 7.28 6.12
N GLU A 29 -3.15 7.35 7.43
CA GLU A 29 -4.14 6.59 8.19
C GLU A 29 -5.57 6.98 7.82
N GLU A 30 -5.85 8.29 7.70
CA GLU A 30 -7.14 8.78 7.26
C GLU A 30 -7.49 8.28 5.84
N ALA A 31 -6.55 8.39 4.89
CA ALA A 31 -6.75 7.89 3.54
C ALA A 31 -6.99 6.37 3.51
N LEU A 32 -6.21 5.60 4.28
CA LEU A 32 -6.35 4.16 4.38
C LEU A 32 -7.72 3.76 4.96
N ASN A 33 -8.17 4.41 6.03
CA ASN A 33 -9.46 4.13 6.65
C ASN A 33 -10.62 4.44 5.70
N ARG A 34 -10.56 5.56 4.96
CA ARG A 34 -11.56 5.88 3.93
C ARG A 34 -11.63 4.82 2.83
N LEU A 35 -10.48 4.29 2.39
CA LEU A 35 -10.44 3.19 1.41
C LEU A 35 -11.06 1.91 1.97
N LEU A 36 -10.73 1.53 3.21
CA LEU A 36 -11.31 0.35 3.87
C LEU A 36 -12.83 0.46 4.00
N VAL A 37 -13.33 1.63 4.44
CA VAL A 37 -14.77 1.89 4.52
C VAL A 37 -15.42 1.75 3.15
N SER A 38 -14.83 2.35 2.11
CA SER A 38 -15.38 2.26 0.74
C SER A 38 -15.49 0.82 0.21
N ILE A 39 -14.56 -0.06 0.59
CA ILE A 39 -14.61 -1.49 0.25
C ILE A 39 -15.73 -2.17 1.03
N SER A 40 -15.83 -1.93 2.34
CA SER A 40 -16.86 -2.53 3.19
C SER A 40 -18.27 -2.14 2.79
N GLU A 41 -18.47 -0.88 2.38
CA GLU A 41 -19.76 -0.34 1.93
C GLU A 41 -20.06 -0.67 0.45
N ARG A 42 -19.10 -1.25 -0.28
CA ARG A 42 -19.20 -1.56 -1.71
C ARG A 42 -19.51 -0.33 -2.56
N ASN A 43 -18.85 0.80 -2.29
CA ASN A 43 -19.04 2.09 -2.98
C ASN A 43 -18.59 2.10 -4.46
N GLY A 44 -18.32 0.94 -5.07
CA GLY A 44 -17.98 0.76 -6.49
C GLY A 44 -16.55 1.19 -6.83
N PHE A 45 -16.21 2.46 -6.62
CA PHE A 45 -14.91 3.02 -6.95
C PHE A 45 -14.41 3.99 -5.89
N ALA A 46 -13.11 3.94 -5.61
CA ALA A 46 -12.42 4.91 -4.77
C ALA A 46 -11.13 5.35 -5.47
N VAL A 47 -10.80 6.63 -5.34
CA VAL A 47 -9.61 7.23 -5.96
C VAL A 47 -8.78 7.91 -4.89
N ILE A 48 -7.49 7.59 -4.84
CA ILE A 48 -6.51 8.28 -3.99
C ILE A 48 -5.72 9.28 -4.83
N THR A 49 -5.72 10.54 -4.43
CA THR A 49 -5.01 11.63 -5.11
C THR A 49 -3.97 12.26 -4.18
N GLY A 50 -3.04 13.01 -4.76
CA GLY A 50 -1.97 13.67 -4.01
C GLY A 50 -0.76 13.94 -4.88
N GLU A 51 0.14 14.79 -4.40
CA GLU A 51 1.34 15.21 -5.11
C GLU A 51 2.35 14.06 -5.31
N ILE A 52 3.37 14.32 -6.14
CA ILE A 52 4.49 13.40 -6.34
C ILE A 52 5.18 13.18 -4.99
N GLY A 53 5.48 11.92 -4.65
CA GLY A 53 6.09 11.58 -3.36
C GLY A 53 5.14 11.57 -2.16
N ALA A 54 3.83 11.88 -2.31
CA ALA A 54 2.88 11.90 -1.20
C ALA A 54 2.56 10.51 -0.57
N GLY A 55 3.17 9.43 -1.07
CA GLY A 55 2.98 8.08 -0.53
C GLY A 55 1.71 7.36 -1.01
N LYS A 56 1.10 7.79 -2.12
CA LYS A 56 -0.11 7.15 -2.69
C LYS A 56 0.06 5.64 -2.87
N THR A 57 1.14 5.21 -3.52
CA THR A 57 1.47 3.79 -3.72
C THR A 57 1.69 3.06 -2.41
N THR A 58 2.29 3.74 -1.41
CA THR A 58 2.51 3.19 -0.08
C THR A 58 1.19 2.91 0.63
N VAL A 59 0.23 3.85 0.58
CA VAL A 59 -1.12 3.66 1.13
C VAL A 59 -1.86 2.52 0.42
N CYS A 60 -1.77 2.43 -0.93
CA CYS A 60 -2.33 1.30 -1.67
C CYS A 60 -1.75 -0.05 -1.21
N ARG A 61 -0.43 -0.14 -0.97
CA ARG A 61 0.19 -1.37 -0.45
C ARG A 61 -0.26 -1.67 0.98
N ALA A 62 -0.32 -0.67 1.84
CA ALA A 62 -0.81 -0.83 3.21
C ALA A 62 -2.27 -1.29 3.25
N LEU A 63 -3.11 -0.84 2.30
CA LEU A 63 -4.48 -1.32 2.13
C LEU A 63 -4.50 -2.82 1.85
N LEU A 64 -3.69 -3.31 0.90
CA LEU A 64 -3.65 -4.73 0.57
C LEU A 64 -3.27 -5.61 1.76
N ASN A 65 -2.35 -5.13 2.62
CA ASN A 65 -1.94 -5.84 3.83
C ASN A 65 -3.02 -5.85 4.93
N LYS A 66 -4.01 -4.95 4.88
CA LYS A 66 -5.12 -4.88 5.84
C LYS A 66 -6.38 -5.63 5.39
N LEU A 67 -6.44 -6.06 4.13
CA LEU A 67 -7.58 -6.84 3.65
C LEU A 67 -7.58 -8.22 4.30
N ASP A 68 -8.78 -8.76 4.52
CA ASP A 68 -8.90 -10.10 5.07
C ASP A 68 -8.33 -11.15 4.08
N PRO A 69 -7.82 -12.29 4.58
CA PRO A 69 -7.22 -13.32 3.72
C PRO A 69 -8.19 -13.97 2.71
N THR A 70 -9.50 -13.77 2.87
CA THR A 70 -10.51 -14.33 1.97
C THR A 70 -10.83 -13.39 0.80
N THR A 71 -10.46 -12.10 0.92
CA THR A 71 -10.62 -11.11 -0.14
C THR A 71 -9.70 -11.43 -1.32
N LYS A 72 -10.30 -11.57 -2.51
CA LYS A 72 -9.57 -11.75 -3.76
C LYS A 72 -9.11 -10.40 -4.28
N VAL A 73 -7.81 -10.26 -4.51
CA VAL A 73 -7.17 -9.03 -4.94
C VAL A 73 -6.53 -9.22 -6.31
N ALA A 74 -6.76 -8.28 -7.22
CA ALA A 74 -5.98 -8.11 -8.43
C ALA A 74 -5.32 -6.73 -8.40
N LEU A 75 -3.98 -6.68 -8.46
CA LEU A 75 -3.21 -5.44 -8.48
C LEU A 75 -2.67 -5.20 -9.89
N VAL A 76 -3.09 -4.10 -10.51
CA VAL A 76 -2.61 -3.67 -11.83
C VAL A 76 -1.70 -2.46 -11.65
N LEU A 77 -0.41 -2.62 -11.90
CA LEU A 77 0.59 -1.55 -11.71
C LEU A 77 0.97 -0.83 -13.00
N ASN A 78 0.88 -1.53 -14.13
CA ASN A 78 1.23 -1.01 -15.45
C ASN A 78 0.06 -1.23 -16.38
N THR A 79 -0.58 -0.13 -16.79
CA THR A 79 -1.62 -0.13 -17.82
C THR A 79 -1.06 0.37 -19.14
N HIS A 80 0.14 -0.09 -19.51
CA HIS A 80 0.64 0.10 -20.88
C HIS A 80 -0.25 -0.72 -21.81
N LEU A 81 -1.38 -0.11 -22.18
CA LEU A 81 -2.26 -0.58 -23.23
C LEU A 81 -1.61 -0.17 -24.53
N GLY A 82 -1.20 -1.14 -25.33
CA GLY A 82 -0.85 -0.87 -26.72
C GLY A 82 -2.10 -0.34 -27.44
N LYS A 83 -1.92 0.45 -28.51
CA LYS A 83 -3.04 0.97 -29.34
C LYS A 83 -4.02 -0.10 -29.87
N LYS A 84 -3.69 -1.40 -29.76
CA LYS A 84 -4.52 -2.53 -30.18
C LYS A 84 -5.42 -3.09 -29.07
N GLU A 85 -5.29 -2.61 -27.83
CA GLU A 85 -5.99 -3.14 -26.64
C GLU A 85 -7.03 -2.15 -26.06
N LEU A 86 -7.26 -1.04 -26.77
CA LEU A 86 -8.38 -0.10 -26.58
C LEU A 86 -9.44 -0.37 -27.66
#